data_AF-A0A0Q9HXF5-F1
#
_entry.id   AF-A0A0Q9HXF5-F1
#
_cell.length_a   1.000
_cell.length_b   1.000
_cell.length_c   1.000
_cell.angle_alpha   90.00
_cell.angle_beta   90.00
_cell.angle_gamma   90.00
#
_symmetry.space_group_name_H-M   'P 1'
#
loop_
_entity.id
_entity.type
_entity.pdbx_description
1 polymer ?
#
loop_
_entity_poly.entity_id
_entity_poly.type
_entity_poly.pdbx_seq_one_letter_code
_entity_poly.pdbx_strand_id
1 'polypeptide(L)'
;MSQATIHAEIQPAPQVEVQQHHPIRLYLVVWVWLFILSFCSYMVDYFQLAGLLRWSLILIFMALKAGLIIAVFMHMAWERLAFSYAILLPPTLLLVFVGIMIFESDYTLLSRLTFFSAGS
;
A
#
# COMPACT_ATOMS: atom_id res chain seq x y z
N MET A 1 48.60 12.85 -56.61
CA MET A 1 47.14 12.66 -56.41
C MET A 1 46.96 11.36 -55.63
N SER A 2 47.43 11.24 -54.38
CA SER A 2 46.86 11.68 -53.10
C SER A 2 45.36 11.37 -52.91
N GLN A 3 45.10 10.44 -51.99
CA GLN A 3 43.82 10.10 -51.34
C GLN A 3 42.77 9.40 -52.23
N ALA A 4 42.93 8.08 -52.37
CA ALA A 4 41.81 7.19 -52.65
C ALA A 4 40.87 7.21 -51.45
N THR A 5 39.69 7.74 -51.71
CA THR A 5 38.49 7.75 -50.88
C THR A 5 38.17 6.34 -50.38
N ILE A 6 38.53 6.04 -49.14
CA ILE A 6 37.85 5.01 -48.35
C ILE A 6 37.36 5.71 -47.09
N HIS A 7 36.24 6.43 -47.25
CA HIS A 7 35.39 6.70 -46.12
C HIS A 7 35.00 5.34 -45.56
N ALA A 8 35.58 5.01 -44.41
CA ALA A 8 35.09 3.96 -43.55
C ALA A 8 33.62 4.30 -43.27
N GLU A 9 32.72 3.61 -43.98
CA GLU A 9 31.30 3.63 -43.64
C GLU A 9 31.23 3.00 -42.24
N ILE A 10 31.01 3.87 -41.27
CA ILE A 10 30.81 3.54 -39.88
C ILE A 10 29.63 2.57 -39.85
N GLN A 11 29.93 1.29 -39.66
CA GLN A 11 28.94 0.28 -39.33
C GLN A 11 28.03 0.88 -38.24
N PRO A 12 26.70 0.95 -38.42
CA PRO A 12 25.85 1.37 -37.32
C PRO A 12 26.08 0.31 -36.23
N ALA A 13 26.51 0.77 -35.06
CA ALA A 13 26.64 -0.07 -33.88
C ALA A 13 25.38 -0.94 -33.75
N PRO A 14 25.50 -2.21 -33.32
CA PRO A 14 24.32 -2.97 -32.97
C PRO A 14 23.58 -2.14 -31.92
N GLN A 15 22.42 -1.62 -32.29
CA GLN A 15 21.46 -1.04 -31.38
C GLN A 15 21.05 -2.21 -30.50
N VAL A 16 21.79 -2.42 -29.42
CA VAL A 16 21.34 -3.28 -28.33
C VAL A 16 20.15 -2.54 -27.77
N GLU A 17 18.98 -2.82 -28.33
CA GLU A 17 17.69 -2.45 -27.75
C GLU A 17 17.78 -2.90 -26.30
N VAL A 18 17.97 -1.93 -25.41
CA VAL A 18 17.85 -2.11 -23.98
C VAL A 18 16.41 -2.56 -23.81
N GLN A 19 16.22 -3.88 -23.72
CA GLN A 19 14.92 -4.48 -23.48
C GLN A 19 14.47 -3.99 -22.11
N GLN A 20 13.78 -2.86 -22.12
CA GLN A 20 13.19 -2.22 -20.97
C GLN A 20 12.25 -3.24 -20.35
N HIS A 21 12.70 -3.80 -19.23
CA HIS A 21 12.00 -4.79 -18.43
C HIS A 21 10.56 -4.36 -18.25
N HIS A 22 9.65 -5.09 -18.91
CA HIS A 22 8.32 -4.64 -19.28
C HIS A 22 7.42 -4.36 -18.05
N PRO A 23 7.22 -3.08 -17.66
CA PRO A 23 6.46 -2.74 -16.45
C PRO A 23 4.95 -2.91 -16.64
N ILE A 24 4.47 -3.10 -17.89
CA ILE A 24 3.04 -3.27 -18.22
C ILE A 24 2.40 -4.47 -17.50
N ARG A 25 3.18 -5.56 -17.34
CA ARG A 25 2.67 -6.80 -16.75
C ARG A 25 2.41 -6.62 -15.26
N LEU A 26 3.23 -5.82 -14.59
CA LEU A 26 3.07 -5.47 -13.19
C LEU A 26 1.79 -4.63 -12.99
N TYR A 27 1.59 -3.60 -13.81
CA TYR A 27 0.37 -2.78 -13.76
C TYR A 27 -0.91 -3.59 -13.98
N LEU A 28 -0.92 -4.52 -14.94
CA LEU A 28 -2.07 -5.40 -15.18
C LEU A 28 -2.37 -6.32 -13.99
N VAL A 29 -1.35 -6.95 -13.40
CA VAL A 29 -1.52 -7.81 -12.21
C VAL A 29 -2.13 -7.01 -11.06
N VAL A 30 -1.65 -5.79 -10.84
CA VAL A 30 -2.09 -4.94 -9.73
C VAL A 30 -3.49 -4.42 -9.97
N TRP A 31 -3.79 -4.06 -11.21
CA TRP A 31 -5.14 -3.67 -11.60
C TRP A 31 -6.14 -4.79 -11.30
N VAL A 32 -5.81 -6.04 -11.66
CA VAL A 32 -6.63 -7.21 -11.31
C VAL A 32 -6.74 -7.38 -9.79
N TRP A 33 -5.65 -7.23 -9.04
CA TRP A 33 -5.65 -7.38 -7.59
C TRP A 33 -6.49 -6.30 -6.88
N LEU A 34 -6.41 -5.05 -7.34
CA LEU A 34 -7.26 -3.94 -6.88
C LEU A 34 -8.72 -4.18 -7.20
N PHE A 35 -9.02 -4.75 -8.37
CA PHE A 35 -10.37 -5.12 -8.75
C PHE A 35 -10.94 -6.20 -7.82
N ILE A 36 -10.19 -7.29 -7.59
CA ILE A 36 -10.56 -8.33 -6.63
C ILE A 36 -10.81 -7.74 -5.24
N LEU A 37 -9.93 -6.85 -4.77
CA LEU A 37 -10.08 -6.21 -3.47
C LEU A 37 -11.32 -5.32 -3.38
N SER A 38 -11.59 -4.53 -4.42
CA SER A 38 -12.78 -3.69 -4.49
C SER A 38 -14.06 -4.54 -4.51
N PHE A 39 -14.04 -5.65 -5.24
CA PHE A 39 -15.17 -6.59 -5.27
C PHE A 39 -15.37 -7.27 -3.91
N CYS A 40 -14.31 -7.71 -3.26
CA CYS A 40 -14.37 -8.33 -1.93
C CYS A 40 -14.87 -7.34 -0.86
N SER A 41 -14.43 -6.08 -0.93
CA SER A 41 -14.97 -5.00 -0.09
C SER A 41 -16.47 -4.82 -0.30
N TYR A 42 -16.93 -4.80 -1.55
CA TYR A 42 -18.35 -4.67 -1.87
C TYR A 42 -19.17 -5.89 -1.39
N MET A 43 -18.63 -7.11 -1.51
CA MET A 43 -19.28 -8.31 -0.99
C MET A 43 -19.47 -8.23 0.53
N VAL A 44 -18.49 -7.70 1.25
CA VAL A 44 -18.59 -7.54 2.71
C VAL A 44 -19.67 -6.54 3.11
N ASP A 45 -19.81 -5.44 2.37
CA ASP A 45 -20.94 -4.53 2.53
C ASP A 45 -22.27 -5.19 2.16
N TYR A 46 -22.29 -6.08 1.16
CA TYR A 46 -23.47 -6.84 0.75
C TYR A 46 -23.94 -7.86 1.80
N PHE A 47 -23.02 -8.53 2.50
CA PHE A 47 -23.35 -9.47 3.56
C PHE A 47 -23.94 -8.80 4.83
N GLN A 48 -24.07 -7.47 4.86
CA GLN A 48 -24.65 -6.69 5.95
C GLN A 48 -24.17 -7.15 7.34
N LEU A 49 -22.88 -7.46 7.46
CA LEU A 49 -22.30 -7.86 8.73
C LEU A 49 -22.51 -6.72 9.74
N ALA A 50 -23.25 -6.99 10.81
CA ALA A 50 -23.58 -6.00 11.83
C ALA A 50 -22.50 -5.95 12.93
N GLY A 51 -22.29 -4.77 13.52
CA GLY A 51 -21.39 -4.57 14.65
C GLY A 51 -19.91 -4.48 14.28
N LEU A 52 -19.05 -5.02 15.16
CA LEU A 52 -17.59 -4.91 15.10
C LEU A 52 -16.97 -5.53 13.84
N LEU A 53 -17.60 -6.59 13.30
CA LEU A 53 -17.12 -7.29 12.10
C LEU A 53 -17.08 -6.37 10.87
N ARG A 54 -18.04 -5.44 10.74
CA ARG A 54 -18.05 -4.47 9.63
C ARG A 54 -16.86 -3.53 9.73
N TRP A 55 -16.62 -3.01 10.93
CA TRP A 55 -15.55 -2.05 11.21
C TRP A 55 -14.17 -2.64 10.95
N SER A 56 -13.91 -3.85 11.46
CA SER A 56 -12.62 -4.52 11.22
C SER A 56 -12.40 -4.81 9.73
N LEU A 57 -13.44 -5.22 9.02
CA LEU A 57 -13.30 -5.69 7.65
C LEU A 57 -13.15 -4.53 6.66
N ILE A 58 -13.85 -3.40 6.88
CA ILE A 58 -13.64 -2.15 6.14
C ILE A 58 -12.21 -1.64 6.38
N LEU A 59 -11.74 -1.60 7.63
CA LEU A 59 -10.37 -1.18 7.95
C LEU A 59 -9.33 -2.08 7.26
N ILE A 60 -9.53 -3.40 7.27
CA ILE A 60 -8.65 -4.36 6.60
C ILE A 60 -8.62 -4.11 5.09
N PHE A 61 -9.76 -3.97 4.41
CA PHE A 61 -9.75 -3.69 2.97
C PHE A 61 -9.15 -2.33 2.62
N MET A 62 -9.36 -1.33 3.47
CA MET A 62 -8.81 0.01 3.30
C MET A 62 -7.28 -0.01 3.46
N ALA A 63 -6.77 -0.76 4.44
CA ALA A 63 -5.33 -0.99 4.61
C ALA A 63 -4.74 -1.84 3.48
N LEU A 64 -5.41 -2.92 3.06
CA LEU A 64 -4.91 -3.81 2.01
C LEU A 64 -4.81 -3.09 0.66
N LYS A 65 -5.85 -2.33 0.27
CA LYS A 65 -5.80 -1.59 -1.00
C LYS A 65 -4.73 -0.49 -0.96
N ALA A 66 -4.60 0.23 0.16
CA ALA A 66 -3.58 1.28 0.31
C ALA A 66 -2.16 0.67 0.33
N GLY A 67 -1.97 -0.42 1.06
CA GLY A 67 -0.72 -1.17 1.13
C GLY A 67 -0.32 -1.75 -0.22
N LEU A 68 -1.27 -2.27 -1.00
CA LEU A 68 -1.01 -2.76 -2.35
C LEU A 68 -0.63 -1.62 -3.31
N ILE A 69 -1.29 -0.46 -3.23
CA ILE A 69 -0.92 0.72 -4.02
C ILE A 69 0.51 1.15 -3.67
N ILE A 70 0.85 1.24 -2.38
CA ILE A 70 2.19 1.60 -1.91
C ILE A 70 3.22 0.54 -2.31
N ALA A 71 2.95 -0.74 -2.12
CA ALA A 71 3.88 -1.83 -2.44
C ALA A 71 4.10 -2.02 -3.96
N VAL A 72 3.42 -1.27 -4.83
CA VAL A 72 3.51 -1.46 -6.28
C VAL A 72 3.87 -0.14 -6.96
N PHE A 73 3.06 0.90 -6.77
CA PHE A 73 3.38 2.22 -7.30
C PHE A 73 4.62 2.81 -6.62
N MET A 74 4.87 2.41 -5.38
CA MET A 74 6.02 2.84 -4.60
C MET A 74 7.13 1.76 -4.52
N HIS A 75 6.98 0.56 -5.12
CA HIS A 75 8.04 -0.46 -5.21
C HIS A 75 8.99 -0.28 -6.41
N MET A 76 8.61 0.53 -7.40
CA MET A 76 9.55 1.11 -8.40
C MET A 76 10.36 2.28 -7.80
N ALA A 77 10.84 2.14 -6.56
CA ALA A 77 11.48 3.23 -5.79
C ALA A 77 12.86 2.84 -5.25
N TRP A 78 13.75 2.36 -6.13
CA TRP A 78 15.13 2.02 -5.75
C TRP A 78 15.99 3.23 -5.30
N GLU A 79 15.46 4.45 -5.18
CA GLU A 79 16.23 5.59 -4.62
C GLU A 79 15.59 6.33 -3.43
N ARG A 80 14.32 6.11 -3.03
CA ARG A 80 13.66 6.94 -1.97
C ARG A 80 12.71 6.17 -1.04
N LEU A 81 13.26 5.23 -0.26
CA LEU A 81 12.55 4.63 0.89
C LEU A 81 11.98 5.69 1.85
N ALA A 82 12.64 6.85 1.98
CA ALA A 82 12.21 7.96 2.83
C ALA A 82 10.82 8.54 2.47
N PHE A 83 10.42 8.55 1.19
CA PHE A 83 9.09 9.08 0.82
C PHE A 83 7.96 8.12 1.18
N SER A 84 8.20 6.80 1.09
CA SER A 84 7.22 5.79 1.50
C SER A 84 7.00 5.85 3.02
N TYR A 85 8.09 5.91 3.79
CA TYR A 85 7.99 6.11 5.23
C TYR A 85 7.32 7.44 5.59
N ALA A 86 7.60 8.54 4.90
CA ALA A 86 6.95 9.82 5.19
C ALA A 86 5.42 9.79 5.01
N ILE A 87 4.88 8.98 4.09
CA ILE A 87 3.43 8.83 3.87
C ILE A 87 2.81 7.78 4.80
N LEU A 88 3.51 6.68 5.08
CA LEU A 88 2.97 5.55 5.85
C LEU A 88 3.13 5.72 7.36
N LEU A 89 4.16 6.45 7.79
CA LEU A 89 4.45 6.70 9.20
C LEU A 89 3.37 7.54 9.91
N PRO A 90 2.82 8.63 9.32
CA PRO A 90 1.75 9.40 9.98
C PRO A 90 0.47 8.58 10.24
N PRO A 91 -0.07 7.81 9.28
CA PRO A 91 -1.20 6.91 9.52
C PRO A 91 -0.90 5.84 10.57
N THR A 92 0.31 5.24 10.52
CA THR A 92 0.70 4.19 11.47
C THR A 92 0.82 4.72 12.89
N LEU A 93 1.43 5.90 13.07
CA LEU A 93 1.54 6.56 14.36
C LEU A 93 0.16 6.89 14.94
N LEU A 94 -0.76 7.38 14.09
CA LEU A 94 -2.14 7.65 14.50
C LEU A 94 -2.86 6.37 14.92
N LEU A 95 -2.67 5.26 14.19
CA LEU A 95 -3.25 3.97 14.54
C LEU A 95 -2.77 3.47 15.91
N VAL A 96 -1.47 3.61 16.19
CA VAL A 96 -0.87 3.28 17.49
C VAL A 96 -1.44 4.18 18.59
N PHE A 97 -1.53 5.49 18.34
CA PHE A 97 -2.08 6.45 19.31
C PHE A 97 -3.54 6.13 19.66
N VAL A 98 -4.38 5.86 18.65
CA VAL A 98 -5.77 5.44 18.86
C VAL A 98 -5.85 4.11 19.61
N GLY A 99 -4.98 3.14 19.30
CA GLY A 99 -4.92 1.86 20.00
C GLY A 99 -4.62 2.02 21.49
N ILE A 100 -3.66 2.89 21.85
CA ILE A 100 -3.34 3.21 23.25
C ILE A 100 -4.53 3.91 23.93
N MET A 101 -5.21 4.81 23.23
CA MET A 101 -6.36 5.54 23.76
C MET A 101 -7.56 4.64 24.06
N ILE A 102 -7.82 3.64 23.21
CA ILE A 102 -8.86 2.63 23.46
C ILE A 102 -8.55 1.88 24.76
N PHE A 103 -7.31 1.46 24.94
CA PHE A 103 -6.88 0.71 26.11
C PHE A 103 -7.03 1.52 27.42
N GLU A 104 -6.67 2.81 27.39
CA GLU A 104 -6.87 3.71 28.53
C GLU A 104 -8.36 3.94 28.85
N SER A 105 -9.20 4.04 27.81
CA SER A 105 -10.64 4.16 27.96
C SER A 105 -11.25 2.95 28.67
N ASP A 106 -10.84 1.74 28.31
CA ASP A 106 -11.29 0.50 28.95
C ASP A 106 -10.87 0.44 30.43
N TYR A 107 -9.65 0.86 30.76
CA TYR A 107 -9.21 0.94 32.16
C TYR A 107 -10.01 1.97 32.97
N THR A 108 -10.28 3.13 32.40
CA THR A 108 -11.10 4.15 33.04
C THR A 108 -12.54 3.66 33.26
N LEU A 109 -13.10 2.92 32.30
CA LEU A 109 -14.43 2.30 32.42
C LEU A 109 -14.44 1.25 33.54
N LEU A 110 -13.47 0.33 33.53
CA LEU A 110 -13.38 -0.76 34.50
C LEU A 110 -13.17 -0.23 35.92
N SER A 111 -12.30 0.77 36.08
CA SER A 111 -12.10 1.47 37.36
C SER A 111 -13.41 2.11 37.86
N ARG A 112 -14.16 2.80 37.00
CA ARG A 112 -15.47 3.37 37.38
C ARG A 112 -16.44 2.29 37.83
N LEU A 113 -16.52 1.16 37.11
CA LEU A 113 -17.40 0.05 37.48
C LEU A 113 -16.99 -0.58 38.81
N THR A 114 -15.69 -0.78 39.07
CA THR A 114 -15.24 -1.36 40.34
C THR A 114 -15.51 -0.42 41.51
N PHE A 115 -15.29 0.90 41.36
CA PHE A 115 -15.62 1.88 42.39
C PHE A 115 -17.13 2.04 42.62
N PHE A 116 -17.95 2.04 41.57
CA PHE A 116 -19.42 2.08 41.72
C PHE A 116 -20.00 0.77 42.25
N SER A 117 -19.42 -0.39 41.90
CA SER A 117 -19.85 -1.71 42.38
C SER A 117 -19.37 -2.02 43.81
N ALA A 118 -18.24 -1.47 44.26
CA ALA A 118 -17.73 -1.68 45.61
C ALA A 118 -18.33 -0.72 46.65
N GLY A 119 -19.06 0.30 46.20
CA GLY A 119 -19.73 1.30 47.05
C GLY A 119 -21.23 1.04 47.30
N SER A 120 -21.78 -0.09 46.83
CA SER A 120 -23.16 -0.54 47.09
C SER A 120 -23.21 -1.74 48.03
#